data_AF-A0A378JCC6-F1
#
_entry.id   AF-A0A378JCC6-F1
#
_cell.length_a   1.000
_cell.length_b   1.000
_cell.length_c   1.000
_cell.angle_alpha   90.00
_cell.angle_beta   90.00
_cell.angle_gamma   90.00
#
_symmetry.space_group_name_H-M   'P 1'
#
loop_
_entity.id
_entity.type
_entity.pdbx_description
1 polymer ?
#
loop_
_entity_poly.entity_id
_entity_poly.type
_entity_poly.pdbx_seq_one_letter_code
_entity_poly.pdbx_strand_id
1 'polypeptide(L)' 'MDFLMNSEELAVLAGLPHIQQLTYLRGIRPYMDVKTGLVGVKRGISYQSISEQLYVEPHQGIKSQSFHVIKYGVLFQD' A
#
# COMPACT_ATOMS: atom_id res chain seq x y z
N MET A 1 -17.61 -1.66 2.89
CA MET A 1 -16.64 -1.94 1.82
C MET A 1 -16.73 -3.42 1.53
N ASP A 2 -17.40 -3.80 0.45
CA ASP A 2 -17.38 -5.21 0.04
C ASP A 2 -16.02 -5.48 -0.60
N PHE A 3 -15.18 -6.21 0.12
CA PHE A 3 -13.80 -6.46 -0.27
C PHE A 3 -13.78 -7.60 -1.30
N LEU A 4 -14.08 -7.27 -2.56
CA LEU A 4 -14.04 -8.22 -3.66
C LEU A 4 -12.60 -8.33 -4.18
N MET A 5 -11.93 -9.43 -3.82
CA MET A 5 -10.60 -9.77 -4.29
C MET A 5 -10.65 -11.15 -4.95
N ASN A 6 -10.03 -11.29 -6.12
CA ASN A 6 -10.03 -12.56 -6.82
C ASN A 6 -8.91 -13.48 -6.28
N SER A 7 -8.97 -14.77 -6.64
CA SER A 7 -7.99 -15.76 -6.18
C SER A 7 -6.57 -15.52 -6.74
N GLU A 8 -6.45 -14.94 -7.93
CA GLU A 8 -5.15 -14.66 -8.56
C GLU A 8 -4.42 -13.51 -7.85
N GLU A 9 -5.13 -12.44 -7.52
CA GLU A 9 -4.64 -11.30 -6.73
C GLU A 9 -4.18 -11.76 -5.35
N LEU A 10 -4.92 -12.69 -4.72
CA LEU A 10 -4.52 -13.26 -3.45
C LEU A 10 -3.22 -14.06 -3.57
N ALA A 11 -3.10 -14.87 -4.62
CA ALA A 11 -1.90 -15.68 -4.85
C ALA A 11 -0.65 -14.81 -5.08
N VAL A 12 -0.78 -13.71 -5.84
CA VAL A 12 0.31 -12.75 -6.04
C VAL A 12 0.66 -12.06 -4.73
N LEU A 13 -0.33 -11.56 -3.98
CA LEU A 13 -0.10 -10.88 -2.70
C LEU A 13 0.60 -11.78 -1.68
N ALA A 14 0.25 -13.06 -1.62
CA ALA A 14 0.84 -14.02 -0.70
C ALA A 14 2.36 -14.19 -0.88
N GLY A 15 2.88 -13.93 -2.09
CA GLY A 15 4.32 -13.97 -2.38
C GLY A 15 5.08 -12.68 -2.07
N LEU A 16 4.39 -11.59 -1.73
CA LEU A 16 5.01 -10.27 -1.53
C LEU A 16 5.32 -9.99 -0.05
N PRO A 17 6.31 -9.12 0.25
CA PRO A 17 6.53 -8.60 1.59
C PRO A 17 5.27 -7.94 2.18
N HIS A 18 5.03 -8.10 3.48
CA HIS A 18 3.83 -7.58 4.15
C HIS A 18 3.57 -6.09 3.89
N ILE A 19 4.63 -5.28 3.80
CA ILE A 19 4.44 -3.85 3.53
C ILE A 19 3.86 -3.61 2.13
N GLN A 20 4.28 -4.38 1.12
CA GLN A 20 3.74 -4.27 -0.23
C GLN A 20 2.28 -4.74 -0.27
N GLN A 21 1.94 -5.78 0.50
CA GLN A 21 0.56 -6.20 0.68
C GLN A 21 -0.30 -5.09 1.29
N LEU A 22 0.17 -4.44 2.37
CA LEU A 22 -0.53 -3.34 3.02
C LEU A 22 -0.66 -2.13 2.08
N THR A 23 0.38 -1.79 1.33
CA THR A 23 0.34 -0.72 0.32
C THR A 23 -0.75 -0.98 -0.71
N TYR A 24 -0.84 -2.21 -1.21
CA TYR A 24 -1.87 -2.58 -2.16
C TYR A 24 -3.26 -2.52 -1.52
N LEU A 25 -3.46 -3.18 -0.39
CA LEU A 25 -4.78 -3.34 0.24
C LEU A 25 -5.35 -2.03 0.80
N ARG A 26 -4.50 -1.15 1.34
CA ARG A 26 -4.93 0.13 1.94
C ARG A 26 -4.79 1.27 0.95
N GLY A 27 -3.63 1.38 0.31
CA GLY A 27 -3.25 2.55 -0.49
C GLY A 27 -3.77 2.55 -1.92
N ILE A 28 -3.89 1.39 -2.56
CA ILE A 28 -4.16 1.29 -4.00
C ILE A 28 -5.57 0.73 -4.26
N ARG A 29 -5.85 -0.45 -3.72
CA ARG A 29 -7.05 -1.24 -4.00
C ARG A 29 -8.36 -0.49 -3.73
N PRO A 30 -8.52 0.29 -2.64
CA PRO A 30 -9.77 1.00 -2.37
C PRO A 30 -10.09 2.08 -3.41
N TYR A 31 -9.09 2.55 -4.16
CA TYR A 31 -9.23 3.59 -5.18
C TYR A 31 -9.14 3.06 -6.61
N MET A 32 -9.02 1.73 -6.76
CA MET A 32 -9.00 1.05 -8.05
C MET A 32 -10.41 0.92 -8.61
N ASP A 33 -10.57 1.23 -9.90
CA ASP A 33 -11.78 0.85 -10.61
C ASP A 33 -11.73 -0.65 -10.94
N VAL A 34 -12.51 -1.45 -10.23
CA VAL A 34 -12.52 -2.92 -10.35
C VAL A 34 -12.81 -3.39 -11.78
N LYS A 35 -13.55 -2.61 -12.58
CA LYS A 35 -13.87 -3.00 -13.96
C LYS A 35 -12.70 -2.82 -14.92
N THR A 36 -11.84 -1.83 -14.68
CA THR A 36 -10.75 -1.45 -15.59
C THR A 36 -9.36 -1.76 -15.05
N GLY A 37 -9.24 -2.00 -13.74
CA GLY A 37 -7.97 -2.15 -13.03
C GLY A 37 -7.18 -0.84 -12.89
N LEU A 38 -7.73 0.30 -13.34
CA LEU A 38 -7.04 1.58 -13.31
C LEU A 38 -7.18 2.27 -11.96
N VAL A 39 -6.10 2.92 -11.56
CA VAL A 39 -5.96 3.69 -10.32
C VAL A 39 -5.40 5.07 -10.67
N GLY A 40 -5.75 6.11 -9.90
CA GLY A 40 -5.22 7.46 -10.14
C GLY A 40 -6.07 8.34 -11.06
N VAL A 41 -7.04 7.76 -11.78
CA VAL A 41 -7.88 8.49 -12.74
C VAL A 41 -9.03 9.24 -12.05
N LYS A 42 -9.84 8.54 -11.25
CA LYS A 42 -10.95 9.16 -10.49
C LYS A 42 -10.47 9.87 -9.23
N ARG A 43 -9.44 9.31 -8.60
CA ARG A 43 -8.78 9.85 -7.40
C ARG A 43 -7.29 9.68 -7.57
N GLY A 44 -6.57 10.80 -7.57
CA GLY A 44 -5.11 10.79 -7.56
C GLY A 44 -4.58 10.15 -6.28
N ILE A 45 -3.46 9.44 -6.43
CA ILE A 45 -2.73 8.86 -5.31
C ILE A 45 -1.36 9.53 -5.29
N SER A 46 -0.97 10.02 -4.12
CA SER A 46 0.36 10.56 -3.89
C SER A 46 1.16 9.62 -2.99
N TYR A 47 2.48 9.66 -3.11
CA TYR A 47 3.37 8.92 -2.21
C TYR A 47 3.16 9.30 -0.75
N GLN A 48 2.91 10.58 -0.49
CA GLN A 48 2.58 11.07 0.84
C GLN A 48 1.32 10.38 1.39
N SER A 49 0.24 10.32 0.60
CA SER A 49 -1.01 9.69 1.04
C SER A 49 -0.85 8.19 1.35
N ILE A 50 0.01 7.48 0.60
CA ILE A 50 0.34 6.08 0.88
C ILE A 50 1.15 5.98 2.17
N SER A 51 2.17 6.82 2.35
CA SER A 51 2.99 6.82 3.56
C SER A 51 2.15 7.08 4.81
N GLU A 52 1.20 8.00 4.74
CA GLU A 52 0.27 8.29 5.84
C GLU A 52 -0.59 7.08 6.22
N GLN A 53 -1.02 6.28 5.24
CA GLN A 53 -1.81 5.07 5.50
C GLN A 53 -1.00 3.89 6.06
N LEU A 54 0.30 3.86 5.74
CA LEU A 54 1.23 2.84 6.20
C LEU A 54 1.95 3.23 7.50
N TYR A 55 1.81 4.48 7.91
CA TYR A 55 2.45 5.00 9.11
C TYR A 55 2.02 4.20 10.35
N VAL A 56 3.02 3.84 11.15
CA VAL A 56 2.84 3.17 12.44
C VAL A 56 3.42 4.07 13.51
N GLU A 57 2.55 4.50 14.43
CA GLU A 57 2.96 5.35 15.56
C GLU A 57 3.96 4.59 16.45
N PRO A 58 5.15 5.17 16.72
CA PRO A 58 6.15 4.54 17.57
C PRO A 58 5.61 4.33 18.99
N HIS A 59 5.76 3.12 19.52
CA HIS A 59 5.41 2.75 20.89
C HIS A 59 6.48 1.81 21.46
N GLN A 60 6.46 1.52 22.76
CA GLN A 60 7.47 0.65 23.38
C GLN A 60 7.60 -0.68 22.65
N GLY A 61 8.81 -0.99 22.20
CA GLY A 61 9.12 -2.22 21.45
C GLY A 61 8.82 -2.18 19.95
N ILE A 62 8.32 -1.06 19.41
CA ILE A 62 8.01 -0.88 17.99
C ILE A 62 8.66 0.41 17.49
N LYS A 63 9.59 0.28 16.53
CA LYS A 63 10.17 1.44 15.85
C LYS A 63 9.13 2.10 14.95
N SER A 64 9.14 3.43 14.86
CA SER A 64 8.39 4.15 13.83
C SER A 64 8.89 3.70 12.46
N GLN A 65 7.98 3.45 11.54
CA GLN A 65 8.32 3.13 10.16
C GLN A 65 7.81 4.26 9.26
N SER A 66 8.73 5.06 8.73
CA SER A 66 8.44 6.09 7.72
C SER A 66 8.91 5.60 6.34
N PHE A 67 8.09 5.87 5.32
CA PHE A 67 8.37 5.43 3.96
C PHE A 67 8.81 6.63 3.12
N HIS A 68 10.09 6.63 2.73
CA HIS A 68 10.64 7.61 1.80
C HIS A 68 10.99 6.91 0.48
N VAL A 69 10.46 7.44 -0.62
CA VAL A 69 10.81 6.95 -1.95
C VAL A 69 12.03 7.74 -2.44
N ILE A 70 13.12 7.02 -2.69
CA ILE A 70 14.23 7.54 -3.50
C ILE A 70 13.97 7.07 -4.93
N LYS A 71 14.45 7.82 -5.93
CA LYS A 71 14.14 7.71 -7.36
C LYS A 71 14.20 6.29 -7.99
N TYR A 72 14.72 5.28 -7.30
CA TYR A 72 14.81 3.87 -7.75
C TYR A 72 14.37 2.82 -6.69
N GLY A 73 13.68 3.19 -5.61
CA GLY A 73 13.17 2.25 -4.60
C GLY A 73 12.69 2.89 -3.30
N VAL A 74 11.84 2.19 -2.56
CA VAL A 74 11.41 2.56 -1.20
C VAL A 74 12.51 2.13 -0.23
N LEU A 75 13.18 3.09 0.44
CA LEU A 75 14.06 2.74 1.56
C LEU A 75 13.26 2.80 2.85
N PHE A 76 13.45 1.75 3.65
CA PHE A 76 13.07 1.73 5.06
C PHE A 76 14.07 2.61 5.80
N GLN A 77 13.59 3.64 6.49
CA GLN A 77 14.38 4.28 7.54
C GLN A 77 13.98 3.65 8.87
N ASP A 78 14.97 3.01 9.52
CA ASP A 78 14.89 2.45 10.88
C ASP A 78 14.88 3.54 11.95
#